data_AF-A0A0F9CC56-F1
#
_entry.id   AF-A0A0F9CC56-F1
#
_cell.length_a   1.000
_cell.length_b   1.000
_cell.length_c   1.000
_cell.angle_alpha   90.00
_cell.angle_beta   90.00
_cell.angle_gamma   90.00
#
_symmetry.space_group_name_H-M   'P 1'
#
loop_
_entity.id
_entity.type
_entity.pdbx_description
1 polymer ?
#
loop_
_entity_poly.entity_id
_entity_poly.type
_entity_poly.pdbx_seq_one_letter_code
_entity_poly.pdbx_strand_id
1 'polypeptide(L)'
;TYYLIIVLALMAGTALHAQEQPFKVERAAFSDRSFNEYAPVLLNGNIVFRSDKRLNVRTKNADERGKTSMNIFITRDQGEGNWSEPQLFANELQGVKDHYGPAVFNDRGNRIWFNKINEESPEDDATIGIFSGGFSGGEWTGIQPFQYNDPDYNFMHPFLSEDGRMLFFSSDMQGGWAGLTCTFVI
;
A
#
# COMPACT_ATOMS: atom_id res chain seq x y z
N THR A 1 23.39 -2.65 56.69
CA THR A 1 22.43 -3.50 55.95
C THR A 1 21.10 -2.79 55.66
N TYR A 2 20.48 -2.08 56.61
CA TYR A 2 19.22 -1.35 56.40
C TYR A 2 19.26 -0.22 55.35
N TYR A 3 20.38 0.51 55.23
CA TYR A 3 20.52 1.59 54.23
C TYR A 3 20.44 1.09 52.78
N LEU A 4 20.95 -0.12 52.50
CA LEU A 4 20.90 -0.71 51.16
C LEU A 4 19.47 -1.06 50.75
N ILE A 5 18.64 -1.47 51.71
CA ILE A 5 17.22 -1.80 51.50
C ILE A 5 16.40 -0.54 51.25
N ILE A 6 16.69 0.56 51.97
CA ILE A 6 16.00 1.85 51.77
C ILE A 6 16.33 2.46 50.40
N VAL A 7 17.58 2.35 49.93
CA VAL A 7 17.98 2.84 48.59
C VAL A 7 17.35 2.00 47.48
N LEU A 8 17.26 0.68 47.63
CA LEU A 8 16.55 -0.19 46.68
C LEU A 8 15.03 0.09 46.63
N ALA A 9 14.41 0.41 47.78
CA ALA A 9 13.00 0.79 47.84
C ALA A 9 12.72 2.16 47.19
N LEU A 10 13.66 3.11 47.27
CA LEU A 10 13.55 4.40 46.58
C LEU A 10 13.71 4.29 45.05
N MET A 11 14.52 3.33 44.56
CA MET A 11 14.64 3.07 43.11
C MET A 11 13.47 2.27 42.52
N ALA A 12 12.69 1.55 43.34
CA ALA A 12 11.45 0.91 42.90
C ALA A 12 10.29 1.91 42.72
N GLY A 13 10.43 3.14 43.24
CA GLY A 13 9.44 4.22 43.19
C GLY A 13 9.47 5.08 41.93
N THR A 14 10.47 4.93 41.05
CA THR A 14 10.34 5.36 39.67
C THR A 14 9.48 4.33 38.97
N ALA A 15 8.17 4.45 39.20
CA ALA A 15 7.16 3.74 38.49
C ALA A 15 7.56 3.66 37.02
N LEU A 16 7.45 2.46 36.45
CA LEU A 16 7.14 2.32 35.04
C LEU A 16 5.97 3.28 34.78
N HIS A 17 6.27 4.50 34.32
CA HIS A 17 5.33 5.19 33.46
C HIS A 17 5.28 4.31 32.23
N ALA A 18 4.32 3.39 32.20
CA ALA A 18 3.82 2.86 30.95
C ALA A 18 3.56 4.10 30.09
N GLN A 19 4.34 4.24 29.02
CA GLN A 19 4.24 5.37 28.12
C GLN A 19 2.77 5.50 27.73
N GLU A 20 2.11 6.58 28.16
CA GLU A 20 0.78 6.90 27.64
C GLU A 20 0.92 6.91 26.12
N GLN A 21 0.08 6.10 25.45
CA GLN A 21 0.12 6.04 23.99
C GLN A 21 -0.17 7.46 23.49
N PRO A 22 0.78 8.15 22.83
CA PRO A 22 0.61 9.55 22.46
C PRO A 22 -0.43 9.75 21.36
N PHE A 23 -0.98 8.65 20.85
CA PHE A 23 -2.02 8.60 19.85
C PHE A 23 -3.06 7.55 20.25
N LYS A 24 -4.30 7.81 19.86
CA LYS A 24 -5.38 6.83 19.88
C LYS A 24 -5.58 6.36 18.44
N VAL A 25 -5.54 5.05 18.23
CA VAL A 25 -5.87 4.47 16.92
C VAL A 25 -7.36 4.20 16.88
N GLU A 26 -8.03 4.82 15.90
CA GLU A 26 -9.43 4.58 15.61
C GLU A 26 -9.57 4.13 14.16
N ARG A 27 -10.61 3.35 13.88
CA ARG A 27 -10.93 2.97 12.50
C ARG A 27 -11.38 4.22 11.75
N ALA A 28 -10.86 4.44 10.55
CA ALA A 28 -11.33 5.50 9.69
C ALA A 28 -12.84 5.32 9.38
N ALA A 29 -13.59 6.42 9.31
CA ALA A 29 -15.04 6.39 9.14
C ALA A 29 -15.48 5.66 7.86
N PHE A 30 -14.67 5.73 6.81
CA PHE A 30 -14.91 5.10 5.51
C PHE A 30 -14.52 3.61 5.45
N SER A 31 -13.83 3.08 6.47
CA SER A 31 -13.32 1.70 6.46
C SER A 31 -14.36 0.66 6.86
N ASP A 32 -14.45 -0.41 6.08
CA ASP A 32 -15.39 -1.52 6.28
C ASP A 32 -14.67 -2.79 6.76
N ARG A 33 -15.20 -3.43 7.82
CA ARG A 33 -14.63 -4.65 8.41
C ARG A 33 -14.84 -5.91 7.58
N SER A 34 -15.72 -5.85 6.59
CA SER A 34 -16.08 -6.99 5.74
C SER A 34 -15.04 -7.24 4.64
N PHE A 35 -14.10 -6.33 4.47
CA PHE A 35 -13.14 -6.30 3.38
C PHE A 35 -11.72 -6.09 3.92
N ASN A 36 -10.74 -6.58 3.17
CA ASN A 36 -9.34 -6.24 3.41
C ASN A 36 -9.08 -4.87 2.81
N GLU A 37 -8.62 -3.92 3.64
CA GLU A 37 -8.28 -2.56 3.24
C GLU A 37 -6.86 -2.23 3.67
N TYR A 38 -5.99 -1.82 2.75
CA TYR A 38 -4.57 -1.61 3.05
C TYR A 38 -3.89 -0.65 2.07
N ALA A 39 -2.61 -0.37 2.35
CA ALA A 39 -1.73 0.51 1.57
C ALA A 39 -2.34 1.88 1.20
N PRO A 40 -2.83 2.64 2.20
CA PRO A 40 -3.32 3.99 1.95
C PRO A 40 -2.18 4.93 1.53
N VAL A 41 -2.45 5.80 0.58
CA VAL A 41 -1.56 6.84 0.05
C VAL A 41 -2.35 8.13 -0.10
N LEU A 42 -1.69 9.27 0.15
CA LEU A 42 -2.29 10.59 -0.08
C LEU A 42 -2.20 10.98 -1.56
N LEU A 43 -3.29 11.51 -2.10
CA LEU A 43 -3.35 12.12 -3.43
C LEU A 43 -4.19 13.39 -3.38
N ASN A 44 -3.54 14.55 -3.46
CA ASN A 44 -4.20 15.87 -3.44
C ASN A 44 -5.18 16.02 -2.26
N GLY A 45 -4.77 15.61 -1.05
CA GLY A 45 -5.60 15.64 0.16
C GLY A 45 -6.61 14.50 0.30
N ASN A 46 -6.79 13.67 -0.73
CA ASN A 46 -7.64 12.48 -0.68
C ASN A 46 -6.84 11.25 -0.27
N ILE A 47 -7.52 10.18 0.13
CA ILE A 47 -6.89 8.88 0.43
C ILE A 47 -7.20 7.91 -0.69
N VAL A 48 -6.14 7.39 -1.31
CA VAL A 48 -6.18 6.29 -2.26
C VAL A 48 -5.71 5.04 -1.54
N PHE A 49 -6.45 3.94 -1.64
CA PHE A 49 -6.13 2.70 -0.92
C PHE A 49 -6.59 1.48 -1.71
N ARG A 50 -6.17 0.30 -1.25
CA ARG A 50 -6.56 -0.98 -1.85
C ARG A 50 -7.70 -1.60 -1.06
N SER A 51 -8.74 -2.10 -1.75
CA SER A 51 -9.75 -2.97 -1.12
C SER A 51 -10.21 -4.13 -2.00
N ASP A 52 -10.51 -5.28 -1.38
CA ASP A 52 -11.20 -6.42 -2.04
C ASP A 52 -12.73 -6.25 -2.07
N LYS A 53 -13.23 -5.07 -1.67
CA LYS A 53 -14.63 -4.67 -1.80
C LYS A 53 -15.12 -4.85 -3.23
N ARG A 54 -16.22 -5.60 -3.36
CA ARG A 54 -16.85 -5.88 -4.65
C ARG A 54 -17.56 -4.63 -5.16
N LEU A 55 -17.27 -4.25 -6.41
CA LEU A 55 -17.84 -3.06 -7.06
C LEU A 55 -19.32 -3.24 -7.42
N ASN A 56 -19.80 -4.48 -7.61
CA ASN A 56 -21.17 -4.81 -7.97
C ASN A 56 -21.47 -6.29 -7.68
N VAL A 57 -22.70 -6.62 -7.29
CA VAL A 57 -23.17 -8.01 -7.09
C VAL A 57 -23.26 -8.78 -8.42
N ARG A 58 -23.34 -8.06 -9.56
CA ARG A 58 -23.59 -8.62 -10.90
C ARG A 58 -22.34 -8.79 -11.76
N THR A 59 -21.24 -8.08 -11.47
CA THR A 59 -19.94 -8.38 -12.07
C THR A 59 -19.28 -9.49 -11.27
N LYS A 60 -19.18 -10.68 -11.87
CA LYS A 60 -18.31 -11.74 -11.37
C LYS A 60 -16.85 -11.27 -11.52
N ASN A 61 -16.38 -10.43 -10.58
CA ASN A 61 -14.95 -10.14 -10.42
C ASN A 61 -14.27 -11.21 -9.55
N ALA A 62 -14.97 -12.31 -9.28
CA ALA A 62 -14.37 -13.56 -8.90
C ALA A 62 -13.91 -14.25 -10.18
N ASP A 63 -12.62 -14.57 -10.26
CA ASP A 63 -12.16 -15.56 -11.22
C ASP A 63 -12.91 -16.90 -11.03
N GLU A 64 -12.72 -17.84 -11.95
CA GLU A 64 -13.33 -19.18 -11.87
C GLU A 64 -12.97 -19.94 -10.57
N ARG A 65 -11.99 -19.44 -9.80
CA ARG A 65 -11.51 -19.97 -8.51
C ARG A 65 -12.10 -19.23 -7.29
N GLY A 66 -12.97 -18.23 -7.48
CA GLY A 66 -13.62 -17.48 -6.40
C GLY A 66 -12.77 -16.34 -5.79
N LYS A 67 -11.60 -16.03 -6.36
CA LYS A 67 -10.65 -15.04 -5.83
C LYS A 67 -11.08 -13.63 -6.22
N THR A 68 -11.27 -12.76 -5.22
CA THR A 68 -11.74 -11.38 -5.43
C THR A 68 -10.60 -10.50 -5.93
N SER A 69 -10.83 -9.80 -7.05
CA SER A 69 -9.89 -8.80 -7.56
C SER A 69 -9.61 -7.68 -6.54
N MET A 70 -8.36 -7.27 -6.44
CA MET A 70 -7.92 -6.21 -5.53
C MET A 70 -7.91 -4.86 -6.23
N ASN A 71 -8.95 -4.06 -6.05
CA ASN A 71 -9.10 -2.78 -6.74
C ASN A 71 -8.50 -1.61 -5.94
N ILE A 72 -8.22 -0.52 -6.65
CA ILE A 72 -7.81 0.76 -6.06
C ILE A 72 -9.06 1.59 -5.83
N PHE A 73 -9.25 2.08 -4.61
CA PHE A 73 -10.34 2.95 -4.21
C PHE A 73 -9.81 4.32 -3.82
N ILE A 74 -10.67 5.33 -3.91
CA ILE A 74 -10.44 6.67 -3.40
C ILE A 74 -11.59 7.09 -2.49
N THR A 75 -11.24 7.71 -1.37
CA THR A 75 -12.17 8.47 -0.54
C THR A 75 -11.71 9.92 -0.51
N ARG A 76 -12.67 10.84 -0.60
CA ARG A 76 -12.40 12.28 -0.67
C ARG A 76 -12.61 12.92 0.68
N ASP A 77 -11.71 13.82 1.05
CA ASP A 77 -11.86 14.63 2.25
C ASP A 77 -13.08 15.55 2.06
N GLN A 78 -13.97 15.54 3.05
CA GLN A 78 -15.16 16.40 3.10
C GLN A 78 -15.06 17.46 4.20
N GLY A 79 -13.91 17.56 4.86
CA GLY A 79 -13.65 18.47 5.97
C GLY A 79 -14.13 17.94 7.31
N GLU A 80 -13.59 18.52 8.39
CA GLU A 80 -13.98 18.23 9.78
C GLU A 80 -13.87 16.74 10.15
N GLY A 81 -12.94 16.01 9.53
CA GLY A 81 -12.75 14.57 9.75
C GLY A 81 -13.76 13.68 9.04
N ASN A 82 -14.62 14.25 8.19
CA ASN A 82 -15.55 13.51 7.36
C ASN A 82 -14.93 13.11 6.02
N TRP A 83 -15.30 11.94 5.54
CA TRP A 83 -14.79 11.35 4.32
C TRP A 83 -15.94 10.83 3.47
N SER A 84 -15.81 10.94 2.15
CA SER A 84 -16.80 10.36 1.25
C SER A 84 -16.81 8.84 1.35
N GLU A 85 -17.92 8.22 0.98
CA GLU A 85 -17.94 6.77 0.71
C GLU A 85 -16.81 6.39 -0.27
N PRO A 86 -16.09 5.28 -0.04
CA PRO A 86 -15.06 4.81 -0.96
C PRO A 86 -15.65 4.52 -2.34
N GLN A 87 -15.03 5.11 -3.36
CA GLN A 87 -15.37 4.88 -4.76
C GLN A 87 -14.19 4.23 -5.47
N LEU A 88 -14.48 3.51 -6.56
CA LEU A 88 -13.41 3.03 -7.41
C LEU A 88 -12.56 4.22 -7.90
N PHE A 89 -11.24 4.07 -7.85
CA PHE A 89 -10.31 5.12 -8.23
C PHE A 89 -10.31 5.40 -9.74
N ALA A 90 -10.20 4.36 -10.56
CA ALA A 90 -10.20 4.45 -12.03
C ALA A 90 -10.67 3.12 -12.64
N ASN A 91 -11.41 3.18 -13.75
CA ASN A 91 -11.99 1.99 -14.39
C ASN A 91 -10.92 1.17 -15.14
N GLU A 92 -10.02 1.87 -15.80
CA GLU A 92 -8.90 1.37 -16.57
C GLU A 92 -7.81 0.72 -15.70
N LEU A 93 -7.83 0.94 -14.38
CA LEU A 93 -6.94 0.30 -13.40
C LEU A 93 -7.62 -0.85 -12.64
N GLN A 94 -8.83 -1.27 -13.03
CA GLN A 94 -9.55 -2.39 -12.42
C GLN A 94 -8.91 -3.74 -12.75
N GLY A 95 -9.30 -4.77 -11.99
CA GLY A 95 -9.02 -6.16 -12.36
C GLY A 95 -7.56 -6.55 -12.23
N VAL A 96 -6.78 -5.76 -11.47
CA VAL A 96 -5.45 -6.14 -11.01
C VAL A 96 -5.61 -7.38 -10.14
N LYS A 97 -5.39 -8.55 -10.75
CA LYS A 97 -5.35 -9.83 -10.06
C LYS A 97 -4.18 -9.79 -9.09
N ASP A 98 -4.49 -10.15 -7.85
CA ASP A 98 -3.53 -10.47 -6.80
C ASP A 98 -2.33 -9.50 -6.65
N HIS A 99 -2.50 -8.58 -5.70
CA HIS A 99 -1.62 -8.44 -4.52
C HIS A 99 -0.80 -7.13 -4.30
N TYR A 100 -0.87 -6.75 -3.02
CA TYR A 100 0.01 -6.04 -2.09
C TYR A 100 0.94 -4.93 -2.61
N GLY A 101 0.40 -3.72 -2.65
CA GLY A 101 1.21 -2.51 -2.55
C GLY A 101 0.41 -1.23 -2.76
N PRO A 102 0.97 -0.09 -2.33
CA PRO A 102 0.39 1.21 -2.60
C PRO A 102 0.32 1.49 -4.10
N ALA A 103 -0.65 2.32 -4.48
CA ALA A 103 -0.58 3.10 -5.71
C ALA A 103 0.05 4.44 -5.33
N VAL A 104 1.31 4.65 -5.70
CA VAL A 104 2.03 5.89 -5.38
C VAL A 104 1.99 6.85 -6.56
N PHE A 105 1.98 8.14 -6.24
CA PHE A 105 1.81 9.20 -7.21
C PHE A 105 2.96 10.20 -7.10
N ASN A 106 3.26 10.89 -8.19
CA ASN A 106 4.11 12.07 -8.10
C ASN A 106 3.35 13.26 -7.50
N ASP A 107 4.07 14.32 -7.13
CA ASP A 107 3.48 15.53 -6.51
C ASP A 107 2.38 16.18 -7.35
N ARG A 108 2.46 16.03 -8.68
CA ARG A 108 1.45 16.56 -9.62
C ARG A 108 0.21 15.67 -9.72
N GLY A 109 0.23 14.48 -9.13
CA GLY A 109 -0.83 13.48 -9.22
C GLY A 109 -1.08 12.94 -10.64
N ASN A 110 -0.13 13.14 -11.57
CA ASN A 110 -0.30 12.81 -12.99
C ASN A 110 0.59 11.65 -13.46
N ARG A 111 1.38 11.06 -12.56
CA ARG A 111 2.05 9.78 -12.75
C ARG A 111 1.70 8.85 -11.59
N ILE A 112 1.56 7.57 -11.88
CA ILE A 112 1.27 6.52 -10.91
C ILE A 112 2.32 5.42 -11.04
N TRP A 113 2.67 4.81 -9.91
CA TRP A 113 3.37 3.53 -9.83
C TRP A 113 2.59 2.59 -8.91
N PHE A 114 2.38 1.36 -9.34
CA PHE A 114 1.58 0.40 -8.58
C PHE A 114 2.01 -1.02 -8.92
N ASN A 115 1.70 -1.96 -8.02
CA ASN A 115 1.96 -3.38 -8.26
C ASN A 115 0.85 -4.04 -9.09
N LYS A 116 1.28 -4.94 -9.99
CA LYS A 116 0.44 -5.83 -10.79
C LYS A 116 1.25 -7.11 -11.07
N ILE A 117 0.57 -8.24 -11.23
CA ILE A 117 1.18 -9.46 -11.75
C ILE A 117 1.84 -9.18 -13.12
N ASN A 118 3.06 -9.68 -13.29
CA ASN A 118 3.71 -9.73 -14.59
C ASN A 118 2.94 -10.70 -15.50
N GLU A 119 2.41 -10.19 -16.61
CA GLU A 119 1.67 -10.99 -17.59
C GLU A 119 2.56 -12.02 -18.30
N GLU A 120 3.87 -11.83 -18.26
CA GLU A 120 4.88 -12.71 -18.86
C GLU A 120 5.26 -13.90 -17.96
N SER A 121 4.81 -13.93 -16.71
CA SER A 121 5.16 -15.01 -15.78
C SER A 121 4.33 -16.28 -16.02
N PRO A 122 4.87 -17.48 -15.72
CA PRO A 122 4.12 -18.73 -15.77
C PRO A 122 2.86 -18.68 -14.88
N GLU A 123 1.73 -19.24 -15.33
CA GLU A 123 0.46 -19.19 -14.56
C GLU A 123 0.57 -19.78 -13.13
N ASP A 124 1.46 -20.75 -12.94
CA ASP A 124 1.67 -21.42 -11.66
C ASP A 124 2.75 -20.75 -10.77
N ASP A 125 3.47 -19.75 -11.29
CA ASP A 125 4.54 -19.03 -10.59
C ASP A 125 4.60 -17.56 -11.03
N ALA A 126 3.46 -16.88 -10.89
CA ALA A 126 3.31 -15.50 -11.30
C ALA A 126 4.11 -14.55 -10.40
N THR A 127 5.05 -13.78 -10.98
CA THR A 127 5.80 -12.75 -10.24
C THR A 127 5.09 -11.41 -10.26
N ILE A 128 5.39 -10.57 -9.27
CA ILE A 128 4.82 -9.23 -9.13
C ILE A 128 5.80 -8.22 -9.73
N GLY A 129 5.29 -7.34 -10.59
CA GLY A 129 6.04 -6.21 -11.14
C GLY A 129 5.53 -4.87 -10.62
N ILE A 130 6.35 -3.84 -10.77
CA ILE A 130 5.90 -2.45 -10.70
C ILE A 130 5.47 -2.01 -12.09
N PHE A 131 4.33 -1.36 -12.19
CA PHE A 131 3.84 -0.75 -13.42
C PHE A 131 3.69 0.75 -13.20
N SER A 132 3.90 1.51 -14.26
CA SER A 132 3.77 2.97 -14.24
C SER A 132 2.87 3.47 -15.35
N GLY A 133 2.22 4.60 -15.12
CA GLY A 133 1.28 5.22 -16.06
C GLY A 133 1.21 6.72 -15.91
N GLY A 134 0.62 7.38 -16.91
CA GLY A 134 0.38 8.82 -16.91
C GLY A 134 -1.12 9.14 -16.92
N PHE A 135 -1.51 10.25 -16.28
CA PHE A 135 -2.88 10.75 -16.34
C PHE A 135 -3.02 11.79 -17.47
N SER A 136 -3.87 11.49 -18.45
CA SER A 136 -4.10 12.35 -19.62
C SER A 136 -5.54 12.19 -20.13
N GLY A 137 -6.19 13.29 -20.51
CA GLY A 137 -7.55 13.23 -21.07
C GLY A 137 -8.63 12.74 -20.10
N GLY A 138 -8.36 12.74 -18.79
CA GLY A 138 -9.29 12.25 -17.76
C GLY A 138 -9.13 10.77 -17.40
N GLU A 139 -8.15 10.08 -17.99
CA GLU A 139 -7.91 8.65 -17.79
C GLU A 139 -6.41 8.38 -17.54
N TRP A 140 -6.12 7.26 -16.88
CA TRP A 140 -4.79 6.70 -16.78
C TRP A 140 -4.43 5.96 -18.06
N THR A 141 -3.30 6.33 -18.65
CA THR A 141 -2.87 5.89 -19.97
C THR A 141 -1.39 5.50 -19.95
N GLY A 142 -0.95 4.78 -20.98
CA GLY A 142 0.46 4.38 -21.12
C GLY A 142 0.93 3.49 -19.97
N ILE A 143 0.07 2.59 -19.48
CA ILE A 143 0.44 1.63 -18.44
C ILE A 143 1.51 0.70 -19.02
N GLN A 144 2.69 0.74 -18.42
CA GLN A 144 3.85 -0.04 -18.87
C GLN A 144 4.62 -0.60 -17.66
N PRO A 145 5.26 -1.77 -17.80
CA PRO A 145 6.11 -2.32 -16.76
C PRO A 145 7.26 -1.36 -16.46
N PHE A 146 7.68 -1.32 -15.20
CA PHE A 146 8.88 -0.62 -14.80
C PHE A 146 10.09 -1.26 -15.47
N GLN A 147 10.99 -0.44 -16.02
CA GLN A 147 12.09 -0.92 -16.87
C GLN A 147 13.09 -1.87 -16.18
N TYR A 148 13.06 -1.95 -14.85
CA TYR A 148 13.91 -2.83 -14.04
C TYR A 148 13.17 -4.04 -13.49
N ASN A 149 11.89 -4.22 -13.83
CA ASN A 149 11.23 -5.48 -13.52
C ASN A 149 12.02 -6.62 -14.17
N ASP A 150 12.14 -7.71 -13.44
CA ASP A 150 12.67 -8.98 -13.91
C ASP A 150 11.56 -10.03 -13.70
N PRO A 151 11.15 -10.77 -14.74
CA PRO A 151 10.06 -11.73 -14.63
C PRO A 151 10.34 -12.89 -13.67
N ASP A 152 11.60 -13.13 -13.30
CA ASP A 152 12.00 -14.19 -12.36
C ASP A 152 11.94 -13.74 -10.89
N TYR A 153 11.68 -12.46 -10.61
CA TYR A 153 11.68 -11.89 -9.26
C TYR A 153 10.47 -11.00 -9.00
N ASN A 154 10.11 -10.85 -7.72
CA ASN A 154 9.08 -9.94 -7.28
C ASN A 154 9.65 -8.53 -7.07
N PHE A 155 8.91 -7.53 -7.54
CA PHE A 155 9.15 -6.10 -7.35
C PHE A 155 7.88 -5.48 -6.73
N MET A 156 7.95 -5.12 -5.46
CA MET A 156 6.81 -4.82 -4.61
C MET A 156 6.95 -3.50 -3.86
N HIS A 157 5.81 -2.96 -3.41
CA HIS A 157 5.74 -1.83 -2.48
C HIS A 157 6.49 -0.58 -2.97
N PRO A 158 6.14 -0.03 -4.15
CA PRO A 158 6.78 1.19 -4.63
C PRO A 158 6.54 2.34 -3.66
N PHE A 159 7.54 3.17 -3.47
CA PHE A 159 7.48 4.42 -2.72
C PHE A 159 8.29 5.48 -3.47
N LEU A 160 7.70 6.63 -3.75
CA LEU A 160 8.37 7.72 -4.45
C LEU A 160 8.88 8.74 -3.42
N SER A 161 10.13 9.20 -3.56
CA SER A 161 10.65 10.28 -2.73
C SER A 161 9.81 11.55 -2.88
N GLU A 162 9.86 12.40 -1.85
CA GLU A 162 9.18 13.70 -1.85
C GLU A 162 9.63 14.62 -2.99
N ASP A 163 10.88 14.51 -3.46
CA ASP A 163 11.36 15.27 -4.63
C ASP A 163 11.09 14.58 -5.97
N GLY A 164 10.42 13.43 -5.96
CA GLY A 164 10.04 12.65 -7.13
C GLY A 164 11.20 12.03 -7.90
N ARG A 165 12.44 12.07 -7.36
CA ARG A 165 13.65 11.61 -8.06
C ARG A 165 13.99 10.16 -7.80
N MET A 166 13.57 9.61 -6.67
CA MET A 166 13.96 8.27 -6.23
C MET A 166 12.72 7.40 -6.09
N LEU A 167 12.69 6.27 -6.80
CA LEU A 167 11.70 5.22 -6.56
C LEU A 167 12.33 4.13 -5.70
N PHE A 168 11.76 3.94 -4.52
CA PHE A 168 12.08 2.88 -3.58
C PHE A 168 11.15 1.70 -3.80
N PHE A 169 11.65 0.48 -3.72
CA PHE A 169 10.82 -0.73 -3.79
C PHE A 169 11.53 -1.92 -3.14
N SER A 170 10.75 -2.93 -2.79
CA SER A 170 11.23 -4.21 -2.27
C SER A 170 11.36 -5.24 -3.38
N SER A 171 12.42 -6.05 -3.38
CA SER A 171 12.53 -7.23 -4.25
C SER A 171 13.17 -8.43 -3.54
N ASP A 172 12.82 -9.63 -4.01
CA ASP A 172 13.37 -10.93 -3.60
C ASP A 172 14.53 -11.42 -4.49
N MET A 173 15.03 -10.57 -5.39
CA MET A 173 16.23 -10.85 -6.19
C MET A 173 17.41 -11.23 -5.29
N GLN A 174 18.04 -12.38 -5.58
CA GLN A 174 19.18 -12.89 -4.82
C GLN A 174 20.39 -11.94 -4.94
N GLY A 175 21.03 -11.62 -3.82
CA GLY A 175 22.17 -10.68 -3.76
C GLY A 175 22.06 -9.63 -2.66
N GLY A 176 20.90 -9.55 -1.99
CA GLY A 176 20.66 -8.71 -0.83
C GLY A 176 21.31 -9.15 0.47
N TRP A 177 21.59 -8.20 1.37
CA TRP A 177 21.96 -8.52 2.74
C TRP A 177 20.74 -9.09 3.48
N ALA A 178 20.85 -10.34 3.94
CA ALA A 178 19.92 -11.04 4.84
C ALA A 178 18.61 -11.65 4.27
N GLY A 179 18.56 -12.06 3.00
CA GLY A 179 17.63 -13.12 2.54
C GLY A 179 16.12 -12.77 2.49
N LEU A 180 15.73 -11.53 2.76
CA LEU A 180 14.41 -10.96 2.43
C LEU A 180 14.50 -9.43 2.50
N THR A 181 13.95 -8.75 1.49
CA THR A 181 13.74 -7.29 1.41
C THR A 181 15.00 -6.47 1.07
N CYS A 182 15.33 -6.38 -0.21
CA CYS A 182 16.18 -5.28 -0.68
C CYS A 182 15.33 -4.06 -1.02
N THR A 183 15.51 -2.97 -0.27
CA THR A 183 15.09 -1.65 -0.72
C THR A 183 16.05 -1.19 -1.82
N PHE A 184 15.61 -1.28 -3.07
CA PHE A 184 16.34 -0.69 -4.19
C PHE A 184 15.94 0.77 -4.34
N VAL A 185 16.89 1.61 -4.75
CA VAL A 185 16.63 3.01 -5.07
C VAL A 185 17.15 3.31 -6.46
N ILE A 186 16.29 3.91 -7.27
CA ILE A 186 16.60 4.31 -8.64
C ILE A 186 16.18 5.75 -8.83
#